data_AF-A0AAD6X2G1-F1
#
_entry.id   AF-A0AAD6X2G1-F1
#
_cell.length_a   1.000
_cell.length_b   1.000
_cell.length_c   1.000
_cell.angle_alpha   90.00
_cell.angle_beta   90.00
_cell.angle_gamma   90.00
#
_symmetry.space_group_name_H-M   'P 1'
#
loop_
_entity.id
_entity.type
_entity.pdbx_description
1 polymer ?
#
loop_
_entity_poly.entity_id
_entity_poly.type
_entity_poly.pdbx_seq_one_letter_code
_entity_poly.pdbx_strand_id
1 'polypeptide(L)'
;PPETIDIIHQHASMLNIPPLGVPGNFGYQTMQVNVAPAVPFESEASLEDSLGEFGARGGHRDKKDSPGRYTAMTMASKLPDTYLLGKFYIPRLGIHFTLRNFDTVNFCGLNVHGGAPPRAPPGEEVQNDAIRLTIIQYPPAAMGDGLGHLAVAAWPGAGGKDTVLKMTAEMQNLDVESRRHRAFTNEANFAQDGQVVNDTRSHVTFMAHLLLLLAIWITNQLPFVYQFRIDSDRFLSAFSFQVDNQGQREAVGPW
;
A
#
# COMPACT_ATOMS: atom_id res chain seq x y z
N PRO A 1 13.15 3.85 -19.79
CA PRO A 1 14.16 2.95 -20.41
C PRO A 1 13.97 1.53 -19.87
N PRO A 2 14.23 0.46 -20.64
CA PRO A 2 14.06 -0.92 -20.20
C PRO A 2 14.77 -1.22 -18.87
N GLU A 3 16.03 -0.81 -18.74
CA GLU A 3 16.82 -0.99 -17.51
C GLU A 3 16.17 -0.38 -16.26
N THR A 4 15.53 0.80 -16.41
CA THR A 4 14.82 1.45 -15.30
C THR A 4 13.61 0.64 -14.85
N ILE A 5 12.89 0.03 -15.80
CA ILE A 5 11.72 -0.81 -15.51
C ILE A 5 12.18 -2.09 -14.78
N ASP A 6 13.26 -2.70 -15.24
CA ASP A 6 13.83 -3.90 -14.60
C ASP A 6 14.28 -3.61 -13.17
N ILE A 7 14.93 -2.47 -12.93
CA ILE A 7 15.33 -2.04 -11.57
C ILE A 7 14.11 -1.86 -10.68
N ILE A 8 13.06 -1.17 -11.14
CA ILE A 8 11.84 -0.97 -10.33
C ILE A 8 11.17 -2.31 -10.03
N HIS A 9 11.12 -3.22 -11.00
CA HIS A 9 10.54 -4.54 -10.83
C HIS A 9 11.33 -5.41 -9.83
N GLN A 10 12.66 -5.48 -9.98
CA GLN A 10 13.53 -6.17 -9.04
C GLN A 10 13.40 -5.58 -7.63
N HIS A 11 13.37 -4.26 -7.51
CA HIS A 11 13.21 -3.58 -6.24
C HIS A 11 11.87 -3.91 -5.56
N ALA A 12 10.77 -3.88 -6.31
CA ALA A 12 9.46 -4.27 -5.79
C ALA A 12 9.44 -5.74 -5.31
N SER A 13 10.11 -6.63 -6.04
CA SER A 13 10.25 -8.04 -5.63
C SER A 13 11.10 -8.20 -4.37
N MET A 14 12.22 -7.48 -4.25
CA MET A 14 13.09 -7.54 -3.07
C MET A 14 12.38 -7.07 -1.80
N LEU A 15 11.53 -6.06 -1.93
CA LEU A 15 10.77 -5.48 -0.83
C LEU A 15 9.40 -6.15 -0.59
N ASN A 16 9.07 -7.20 -1.36
CA ASN A 16 7.79 -7.91 -1.30
C ASN A 16 6.58 -6.95 -1.40
N ILE A 17 6.67 -5.94 -2.27
CA ILE A 17 5.60 -4.97 -2.47
C ILE A 17 4.40 -5.69 -3.13
N PRO A 18 3.18 -5.61 -2.56
CA PRO A 18 2.03 -6.30 -3.11
C PRO A 18 1.62 -5.70 -4.46
N PRO A 19 1.36 -6.53 -5.49
CA PRO A 19 0.89 -6.03 -6.77
C PRO A 19 -0.58 -5.63 -6.68
N LEU A 20 -0.86 -4.32 -6.78
CA LEU A 20 -2.24 -3.82 -6.72
C LEU A 20 -3.00 -4.11 -8.02
N GLY A 21 -4.19 -4.71 -7.87
CA GLY A 21 -5.17 -4.89 -8.95
C GLY A 21 -4.87 -6.04 -9.91
N VAL A 22 -3.65 -6.11 -10.46
CA VAL A 22 -3.26 -7.13 -11.45
C VAL A 22 -1.89 -7.75 -11.14
N PRO A 23 -1.69 -9.06 -11.45
CA PRO A 23 -0.38 -9.67 -11.39
C PRO A 23 0.64 -8.87 -12.23
N GLY A 24 1.84 -8.67 -11.67
CA GLY A 24 2.90 -7.93 -12.36
C GLY A 24 2.82 -6.40 -12.24
N ASN A 25 1.85 -5.84 -11.52
CA ASN A 25 1.92 -4.43 -11.16
C ASN A 25 3.03 -4.19 -10.12
N PHE A 26 4.18 -3.68 -10.56
CA PHE A 26 5.28 -3.24 -9.71
C PHE A 26 5.40 -1.71 -9.62
N GLY A 27 4.64 -0.98 -10.44
CA GLY A 27 4.77 0.46 -10.60
C GLY A 27 4.07 1.27 -9.51
N TYR A 28 2.92 0.79 -9.04
CA TYR A 28 2.02 1.57 -8.18
C TYR A 28 1.65 0.82 -6.90
N GLN A 29 1.89 1.46 -5.76
CA GLN A 29 1.71 0.88 -4.41
C GLN A 29 0.44 1.37 -3.72
N THR A 30 -0.17 2.44 -4.20
CA THR A 30 -1.44 2.97 -3.70
C THR A 30 -2.43 3.20 -4.82
N MET A 31 -3.70 3.27 -4.40
CA MET A 31 -4.77 3.83 -5.19
C MET A 31 -5.55 4.83 -4.32
N GLN A 32 -5.89 5.98 -4.90
CA GLN A 32 -6.80 6.96 -4.33
C GLN A 32 -7.92 7.25 -5.33
N VAL A 33 -9.13 7.44 -4.83
CA VAL A 33 -10.29 7.82 -5.65
C VAL A 33 -10.68 9.25 -5.28
N ASN A 34 -10.56 10.16 -6.24
CA ASN A 34 -10.95 11.56 -6.10
C ASN A 34 -12.33 11.75 -6.72
N VAL A 35 -13.26 12.25 -5.92
CA VAL A 35 -14.64 12.50 -6.31
C VAL A 35 -14.93 13.99 -6.13
N ALA A 36 -15.43 14.64 -7.17
CA ALA A 36 -15.82 16.04 -7.13
C ALA A 36 -17.06 16.28 -8.02
N PRO A 37 -17.97 17.19 -7.66
CA PRO A 37 -19.11 17.54 -8.50
C PRO A 37 -18.67 18.38 -9.70
N ALA A 38 -19.51 18.43 -10.72
CA ALA A 38 -19.46 19.50 -11.71
C ALA A 38 -19.85 20.85 -11.09
N VAL A 39 -19.52 21.94 -11.78
CA VAL A 39 -19.85 23.30 -11.33
C VAL A 39 -20.63 24.06 -12.41
N PRO A 40 -21.34 25.16 -12.06
CA PRO A 40 -21.98 26.01 -13.06
C PRO A 40 -20.97 26.59 -14.07
N PHE A 41 -21.42 26.90 -15.28
CA PHE A 41 -20.57 27.42 -16.36
C PHE A 41 -19.70 28.61 -15.91
N GLU A 42 -20.33 29.62 -15.30
CA GLU A 42 -19.72 30.88 -14.86
C GLU A 42 -18.90 30.78 -13.56
N SER A 43 -18.84 29.59 -12.94
CA SER A 43 -18.20 29.44 -11.63
C SER A 43 -16.68 29.63 -11.70
N GLU A 44 -16.07 30.44 -10.84
CA GLU A 44 -14.61 30.48 -10.71
C GLU A 44 -14.04 29.37 -9.79
N ALA A 45 -14.88 28.44 -9.34
CA ALA A 45 -14.48 27.40 -8.41
C ALA A 45 -13.36 26.51 -8.96
N SER A 46 -12.44 26.17 -8.07
CA SER A 46 -11.44 25.11 -8.27
C SER A 46 -12.03 23.77 -7.82
N LEU A 47 -11.19 22.75 -7.67
CA LEU A 47 -11.57 21.47 -7.07
C LEU A 47 -11.33 21.46 -5.55
N GLU A 48 -10.91 22.57 -4.96
CA GLU A 48 -10.41 22.66 -3.58
C GLU A 48 -11.49 22.36 -2.54
N ASP A 49 -12.73 22.79 -2.76
CA ASP A 49 -13.83 22.50 -1.85
C ASP A 49 -14.11 20.99 -1.72
N SER A 50 -13.79 20.20 -2.76
CA SER A 50 -13.99 18.75 -2.76
C SER A 50 -12.72 17.95 -2.45
N LEU A 51 -11.55 18.46 -2.84
CA LEU A 51 -10.29 17.72 -2.82
C LEU A 51 -9.20 18.36 -1.93
N GLY A 52 -9.48 19.48 -1.27
CA GLY A 52 -8.52 20.22 -0.46
C GLY A 52 -7.30 20.70 -1.27
N GLU A 53 -6.09 20.58 -0.71
CA GLU A 53 -4.83 20.98 -1.35
C GLU A 53 -4.66 20.38 -2.75
N PHE A 54 -5.15 19.15 -2.97
CA PHE A 54 -5.06 18.48 -4.27
C PHE A 54 -5.92 19.14 -5.36
N GLY A 55 -6.93 19.92 -4.96
CA GLY A 55 -7.83 20.65 -5.84
C GLY A 55 -7.53 22.15 -5.97
N ALA A 56 -6.47 22.65 -5.32
CA ALA A 56 -6.14 24.07 -5.27
C ALA A 56 -5.97 24.69 -6.66
N ARG A 57 -6.44 25.94 -6.84
CA ARG A 57 -6.45 26.67 -8.12
C ARG A 57 -5.05 26.82 -8.75
N GLY A 58 -4.01 26.92 -7.92
CA GLY A 58 -2.61 27.04 -8.36
C GLY A 58 -1.91 25.71 -8.67
N GLY A 59 -2.61 24.58 -8.47
CA GLY A 59 -1.99 23.25 -8.46
C GLY A 59 -1.18 22.97 -7.21
N HIS A 60 -0.61 21.78 -7.13
CA HIS A 60 0.17 21.28 -6.00
C HIS A 60 1.33 20.40 -6.49
N ARG A 61 2.12 19.89 -5.54
CA ARG A 61 3.18 18.90 -5.77
C ARG A 61 2.97 17.73 -4.82
N ASP A 62 3.06 16.52 -5.34
CA ASP A 62 3.03 15.30 -4.54
C ASP A 62 4.42 15.05 -3.95
N LYS A 63 4.80 15.85 -2.96
CA LYS A 63 6.17 15.88 -2.38
C LYS A 63 6.64 14.54 -1.79
N LYS A 64 5.72 13.59 -1.61
CA LYS A 64 5.98 12.26 -1.04
C LYS A 64 6.10 11.17 -2.10
N ASP A 65 5.96 11.50 -3.38
CA ASP A 65 6.14 10.52 -4.46
C ASP A 65 7.61 10.12 -4.61
N SER A 66 7.83 8.86 -4.99
CA SER A 66 9.14 8.28 -5.26
C SER A 66 9.76 8.92 -6.51
N PRO A 67 10.98 9.48 -6.41
CA PRO A 67 11.72 9.93 -7.59
C PRO A 67 11.91 8.80 -8.61
N GLY A 68 11.72 9.10 -9.89
CA GLY A 68 11.90 8.11 -10.97
C GLY A 68 10.69 7.20 -11.20
N ARG A 69 9.59 7.39 -10.48
CA ARG A 69 8.29 6.75 -10.75
C ARG A 69 7.27 7.78 -11.22
N TYR A 70 6.25 7.29 -11.91
CA TYR A 70 5.16 8.12 -12.45
C TYR A 70 3.87 7.85 -11.69
N THR A 71 3.00 8.85 -11.67
CA THR A 71 1.62 8.74 -11.24
C THR A 71 0.74 8.53 -12.46
N ALA A 72 -0.19 7.58 -12.37
CA ALA A 72 -1.22 7.35 -13.38
C ALA A 72 -2.56 7.87 -12.87
N MET A 73 -3.10 8.85 -13.59
CA MET A 73 -4.43 9.42 -13.33
C MET A 73 -5.40 8.93 -14.39
N THR A 74 -6.37 8.10 -14.00
CA THR A 74 -7.40 7.56 -14.90
C THR A 74 -8.76 8.16 -14.60
N MET A 75 -9.49 8.55 -15.64
CA MET A 75 -10.82 9.14 -15.52
C MET A 75 -11.92 8.09 -15.64
N ALA A 76 -12.91 8.16 -14.77
CA ALA A 76 -14.10 7.30 -14.81
C ALA A 76 -15.34 8.07 -14.32
N SER A 77 -15.50 9.28 -14.84
CA SER A 77 -16.53 10.25 -14.44
C SER A 77 -17.91 9.86 -14.97
N LYS A 78 -18.97 10.34 -14.31
CA LYS A 78 -20.33 10.33 -14.83
C LYS A 78 -20.73 11.76 -15.13
N LEU A 79 -20.71 12.17 -16.39
CA LEU A 79 -21.04 13.52 -16.82
C LEU A 79 -21.99 13.46 -18.02
N PRO A 80 -22.98 14.37 -18.12
CA PRO A 80 -23.75 14.52 -19.34
C PRO A 80 -22.86 14.90 -20.53
N ASP A 81 -23.18 14.42 -21.72
CA ASP A 81 -22.39 14.68 -22.94
C ASP A 81 -22.32 16.17 -23.31
N THR A 82 -23.27 16.98 -22.81
CA THR A 82 -23.32 18.42 -23.04
C THR A 82 -22.35 19.21 -22.16
N TYR A 83 -21.78 18.59 -21.12
CA TYR A 83 -20.92 19.29 -20.15
C TYR A 83 -19.54 19.57 -20.74
N LEU A 84 -18.97 20.72 -20.37
CA LEU A 84 -17.55 20.94 -20.57
C LEU A 84 -16.77 20.01 -19.64
N LEU A 85 -15.91 19.19 -20.21
CA LEU A 85 -15.11 18.24 -19.47
C LEU A 85 -14.08 18.95 -18.58
N GLY A 86 -13.73 18.29 -17.48
CA GLY A 86 -12.66 18.74 -16.60
C GLY A 86 -11.32 18.77 -17.33
N LYS A 87 -10.39 19.57 -16.80
CA LYS A 87 -9.03 19.69 -17.34
C LYS A 87 -8.00 19.22 -16.33
N PHE A 88 -6.88 18.74 -16.84
CA PHE A 88 -5.64 18.56 -16.09
C PHE A 88 -4.55 19.42 -16.71
N TYR A 89 -3.75 20.10 -15.91
CA TYR A 89 -2.73 21.01 -16.41
C TYR A 89 -1.40 20.81 -15.71
N ILE A 90 -0.32 21.00 -16.47
CA ILE A 90 1.06 21.03 -15.99
C ILE A 90 1.63 22.41 -16.32
N PRO A 91 1.51 23.40 -15.42
CA PRO A 91 1.74 24.80 -15.75
C PRO A 91 3.16 25.08 -16.27
N ARG A 92 4.16 24.41 -15.70
CA ARG A 92 5.57 24.57 -16.10
C ARG A 92 5.83 24.22 -17.56
N LEU A 93 5.03 23.31 -18.11
CA LEU A 93 5.14 22.90 -19.52
C LEU A 93 4.21 23.71 -20.42
N GLY A 94 3.33 24.55 -19.86
CA GLY A 94 2.33 25.30 -20.62
C GLY A 94 1.26 24.41 -21.27
N ILE A 95 1.07 23.19 -20.79
CA ILE A 95 0.13 22.21 -21.39
C ILE A 95 -1.05 21.92 -20.47
N HIS A 96 -2.17 21.60 -21.10
CA HIS A 96 -3.33 21.02 -20.44
C HIS A 96 -3.96 19.91 -21.30
N PHE A 97 -4.72 19.04 -20.64
CA PHE A 97 -5.44 17.93 -21.23
C PHE A 97 -6.91 18.08 -20.88
N THR A 98 -7.79 17.87 -21.85
CA THR A 98 -9.22 17.69 -21.60
C THR A 98 -9.46 16.24 -21.24
N LEU A 99 -10.12 15.99 -20.11
CA LEU A 99 -10.21 14.68 -19.49
C LEU A 99 -11.50 13.96 -19.90
N ARG A 100 -11.41 12.96 -20.78
CA ARG A 100 -12.51 12.07 -21.16
C ARG A 100 -12.48 10.80 -20.34
N ASN A 101 -13.59 10.08 -20.28
CA ASN A 101 -13.63 8.80 -19.60
C ASN A 101 -12.65 7.81 -20.22
N PHE A 102 -11.96 7.08 -19.33
CA PHE A 102 -10.90 6.13 -19.61
C PHE A 102 -9.60 6.73 -20.16
N ASP A 103 -9.48 8.06 -20.24
CA ASP A 103 -8.19 8.70 -20.42
C ASP A 103 -7.31 8.42 -19.19
N THR A 104 -6.09 7.93 -19.44
CA THR A 104 -5.05 7.79 -18.42
C THR A 104 -3.90 8.72 -18.73
N VAL A 105 -3.64 9.68 -17.84
CA VAL A 105 -2.50 10.59 -17.91
C VAL A 105 -1.40 10.07 -17.00
N ASN A 106 -0.25 9.75 -17.58
CA ASN A 106 0.97 9.42 -16.84
C ASN A 106 1.83 10.67 -16.69
N PHE A 107 2.16 11.05 -15.46
CA PHE A 107 2.94 12.25 -15.18
C PHE A 107 3.78 12.09 -13.91
N CYS A 108 4.73 12.99 -13.69
CA CYS A 108 5.51 13.02 -12.47
C CYS A 108 4.86 13.95 -11.45
N GLY A 109 4.31 13.40 -10.35
CA GLY A 109 3.64 14.15 -9.27
C GLY A 109 4.55 15.15 -8.56
N LEU A 110 5.88 15.00 -8.68
CA LEU A 110 6.86 15.93 -8.13
C LEU A 110 6.89 17.29 -8.86
N ASN A 111 6.29 17.42 -10.05
CA ASN A 111 6.11 18.70 -10.73
C ASN A 111 4.81 19.37 -10.30
N VAL A 112 4.74 20.71 -10.36
CA VAL A 112 3.48 21.42 -10.13
C VAL A 112 2.47 21.01 -11.20
N HIS A 113 1.30 20.57 -10.75
CA HIS A 113 0.20 20.16 -11.60
C HIS A 113 -1.15 20.41 -10.89
N GLY A 114 -2.24 20.39 -11.64
CA GLY A 114 -3.56 20.61 -11.06
C GLY A 114 -4.69 20.28 -12.01
N GLY A 115 -5.92 20.54 -11.57
CA GLY A 115 -7.12 20.26 -12.33
C GLY A 115 -8.13 21.39 -12.29
N ALA A 116 -9.07 21.32 -13.22
CA ALA A 116 -10.26 22.16 -13.25
C ALA A 116 -11.51 21.26 -13.29
N PRO A 117 -12.60 21.65 -12.59
CA PRO A 117 -13.83 20.88 -12.58
C PRO A 117 -14.50 20.87 -13.96
N PRO A 118 -15.30 19.84 -14.27
CA PRO A 118 -16.24 19.89 -15.38
C PRO A 118 -17.34 20.93 -15.10
N ARG A 119 -17.94 21.46 -16.16
CA ARG A 119 -18.88 22.58 -16.08
C ARG A 119 -20.16 22.29 -16.84
N ALA A 120 -21.29 22.64 -16.26
CA ALA A 120 -22.58 22.62 -16.94
C ALA A 120 -22.59 23.62 -18.11
N PRO A 121 -23.49 23.45 -19.11
CA PRO A 121 -23.72 24.44 -20.15
C PRO A 121 -24.16 25.80 -19.59
N PRO A 122 -23.97 26.90 -20.34
CA PRO A 122 -24.44 28.22 -19.93
C PRO A 122 -25.96 28.23 -19.66
N GLY A 123 -26.36 28.77 -18.51
CA GLY A 123 -27.78 28.90 -18.13
C GLY A 123 -28.44 27.62 -17.61
N GLU A 124 -27.73 26.49 -17.57
CA GLU A 124 -28.23 25.23 -17.02
C GLU A 124 -27.80 25.03 -15.57
N GLU A 125 -28.69 24.43 -14.76
CA GLU A 125 -28.34 23.97 -13.43
C GLU A 125 -27.45 22.72 -13.49
N VAL A 126 -26.58 22.57 -12.48
CA VAL A 126 -25.74 21.39 -12.36
C VAL A 126 -26.59 20.19 -11.99
N GLN A 127 -26.50 19.10 -12.75
CA GLN A 127 -27.17 17.85 -12.44
C GLN A 127 -26.55 17.21 -11.20
N ASN A 128 -27.38 16.71 -10.28
CA ASN A 128 -26.94 16.15 -8.99
C ASN A 128 -25.99 14.95 -9.12
N ASP A 129 -26.06 14.21 -10.23
CA ASP A 129 -25.23 13.04 -10.51
C ASP A 129 -24.13 13.31 -11.55
N ALA A 130 -23.88 14.58 -11.89
CA ALA A 130 -22.73 15.00 -12.68
C ALA A 130 -21.47 15.00 -11.80
N ILE A 131 -20.78 13.86 -11.78
CA ILE A 131 -19.64 13.58 -10.91
C ILE A 131 -18.37 13.38 -11.72
N ARG A 132 -17.35 14.17 -11.40
CA ARG A 132 -15.96 13.90 -11.76
C ARG A 132 -15.41 12.83 -10.84
N LEU A 133 -15.01 11.69 -11.42
CA LEU A 133 -14.33 10.63 -10.71
C LEU A 133 -12.98 10.37 -11.38
N THR A 134 -11.94 10.36 -10.54
CA THR A 134 -10.56 10.16 -10.95
C THR A 134 -9.90 9.13 -10.05
N ILE A 135 -9.32 8.10 -10.65
CA ILE A 135 -8.54 7.06 -9.99
C ILE A 135 -7.07 7.45 -10.12
N ILE A 136 -6.41 7.64 -8.99
CA ILE A 136 -4.99 7.99 -8.91
C ILE A 136 -4.23 6.78 -8.41
N GLN A 137 -3.38 6.22 -9.26
CA GLN A 137 -2.38 5.25 -8.86
C GLN A 137 -1.05 5.99 -8.74
N TYR A 138 -0.52 6.08 -7.53
CA TYR A 138 0.68 6.85 -7.27
C TYR A 138 1.74 6.02 -6.53
N PRO A 139 3.02 6.44 -6.58
CA PRO A 139 4.10 5.69 -5.97
C PRO A 139 4.69 6.43 -4.76
N PRO A 140 4.08 6.39 -3.56
CA PRO A 140 4.66 7.05 -2.40
C PRO A 140 6.05 6.48 -2.09
N ALA A 141 7.05 7.34 -1.93
CA ALA A 141 8.44 6.98 -1.68
C ALA A 141 8.58 5.99 -0.52
N ALA A 142 7.93 6.26 0.61
CA ALA A 142 7.98 5.39 1.78
C ALA A 142 7.56 3.94 1.46
N MET A 143 6.53 3.72 0.64
CA MET A 143 6.14 2.37 0.26
C MET A 143 7.00 1.82 -0.87
N GLY A 144 7.37 2.66 -1.82
CA GLY A 144 8.27 2.29 -2.91
C GLY A 144 9.64 1.83 -2.44
N ASP A 145 10.11 2.34 -1.29
CA ASP A 145 11.43 2.12 -0.69
C ASP A 145 11.37 1.19 0.54
N GLY A 146 10.22 0.58 0.83
CA GLY A 146 10.10 -0.39 1.94
C GLY A 146 10.23 0.22 3.34
N LEU A 147 10.05 1.55 3.45
CA LEU A 147 10.08 2.31 4.70
C LEU A 147 8.68 2.52 5.31
N GLY A 148 7.63 2.15 4.57
CA GLY A 148 6.24 2.27 4.96
C GLY A 148 5.78 1.14 5.88
N HIS A 149 4.62 1.36 6.51
CA HIS A 149 3.91 0.32 7.24
C HIS A 149 2.84 -0.31 6.37
N LEU A 150 2.88 -1.63 6.20
CA LEU A 150 1.82 -2.37 5.53
C LEU A 150 0.80 -2.85 6.56
N ALA A 151 -0.47 -2.49 6.36
CA ALA A 151 -1.59 -3.04 7.11
C ALA A 151 -1.88 -4.45 6.59
N VAL A 152 -1.55 -5.49 7.37
CA VAL A 152 -1.61 -6.88 6.90
C VAL A 152 -2.88 -7.59 7.32
N ALA A 153 -3.27 -7.45 8.59
CA ALA A 153 -4.37 -8.21 9.17
C ALA A 153 -4.95 -7.47 10.38
N ALA A 154 -6.18 -7.81 10.77
CA ALA A 154 -6.74 -7.45 12.06
C ALA A 154 -5.91 -8.09 13.18
N TRP A 155 -5.63 -7.30 14.22
CA TRP A 155 -4.86 -7.69 15.39
C TRP A 155 -5.69 -7.51 16.66
N PRO A 156 -5.86 -8.55 17.49
CA PRO A 156 -6.65 -8.42 18.71
C PRO A 156 -5.99 -7.40 19.66
N GLY A 157 -6.74 -6.36 20.00
CA GLY A 157 -6.27 -5.31 20.91
C GLY A 157 -6.86 -5.45 22.32
N ALA A 158 -6.27 -4.72 23.28
CA ALA A 158 -6.75 -4.71 24.65
C ALA A 158 -8.16 -4.08 24.77
N GLY A 159 -8.99 -4.62 25.66
CA GLY A 159 -10.31 -4.06 25.95
C GLY A 159 -11.33 -4.20 24.82
N GLY A 160 -11.17 -5.19 23.94
CA GLY A 160 -12.09 -5.46 22.83
C GLY A 160 -11.99 -4.47 21.68
N LYS A 161 -10.91 -3.67 21.62
CA LYS A 161 -10.65 -2.75 20.52
C LYS A 161 -9.59 -3.35 19.62
N ASP A 162 -10.04 -4.05 18.58
CA ASP A 162 -9.14 -4.59 17.57
C ASP A 162 -8.34 -3.48 16.89
N THR A 163 -7.11 -3.83 16.52
CA THR A 163 -6.14 -2.97 15.88
C THR A 163 -5.69 -3.61 14.57
N VAL A 164 -4.63 -3.09 13.96
CA VAL A 164 -4.07 -3.61 12.70
C VAL A 164 -2.66 -4.12 12.96
N LEU A 165 -2.41 -5.37 12.57
CA LEU A 165 -1.06 -5.91 12.46
C LEU A 165 -0.35 -5.19 11.33
N LYS A 166 0.71 -4.46 11.68
CA LYS A 166 1.52 -3.71 10.74
C LYS A 166 2.83 -4.44 10.50
N MET A 167 3.18 -4.66 9.24
CA MET A 167 4.57 -4.94 8.88
C MET A 167 5.31 -3.63 8.75
N THR A 168 6.35 -3.45 9.56
CA THR A 168 7.19 -2.24 9.54
C THR A 168 8.38 -2.41 8.61
N ALA A 169 9.16 -1.34 8.41
CA ALA A 169 10.35 -1.38 7.57
C ALA A 169 11.38 -2.40 8.08
N GLU A 170 11.54 -2.51 9.40
CA GLU A 170 12.46 -3.45 10.05
C GLU A 170 12.07 -4.91 9.86
N MET A 171 10.76 -5.19 9.70
CA MET A 171 10.25 -6.54 9.43
C MET A 171 10.30 -6.89 7.94
N GLN A 172 10.30 -5.89 7.05
CA GLN A 172 10.34 -6.05 5.60
C GLN A 172 11.78 -6.13 5.07
N ASN A 173 12.70 -5.38 5.67
CA ASN A 173 14.09 -5.29 5.22
C ASN A 173 14.96 -6.34 5.92
N LEU A 174 15.17 -7.47 5.24
CA LEU A 174 16.01 -8.59 5.70
C LEU A 174 17.52 -8.34 5.54
N ASP A 175 17.96 -7.08 5.45
CA ASP A 175 19.39 -6.76 5.33
C ASP A 175 20.19 -7.41 6.47
N VAL A 176 21.42 -7.79 6.20
CA VAL A 176 22.30 -8.50 7.14
C VAL A 176 22.50 -7.72 8.44
N GLU A 177 22.34 -6.39 8.41
CA GLU A 177 22.34 -5.52 9.60
C GLU A 177 21.07 -5.65 10.47
N SER A 178 19.90 -5.98 9.91
CA SER A 178 18.67 -6.19 10.69
C SER A 178 18.78 -7.43 11.58
N ARG A 179 19.58 -8.43 11.19
CA ARG A 179 19.93 -9.57 12.07
C ARG A 179 20.81 -9.18 13.27
N ARG A 180 21.50 -8.05 13.21
CA ARG A 180 22.28 -7.49 14.33
C ARG A 180 21.42 -6.62 15.24
N HIS A 181 20.39 -5.98 14.70
CA HIS A 181 19.37 -5.26 15.47
C HIS A 181 18.30 -6.23 15.97
N ARG A 182 18.54 -6.86 17.12
CA ARG A 182 17.48 -7.58 17.83
C ARG A 182 16.43 -6.57 18.30
N ALA A 183 15.17 -6.79 17.91
CA ALA A 183 14.06 -6.05 18.47
C ALA A 183 14.06 -6.22 20.00
N PHE A 184 13.87 -5.12 20.72
CA PHE A 184 13.92 -5.09 22.18
C PHE A 184 12.74 -4.28 22.73
N THR A 185 12.28 -4.66 23.91
CA THR A 185 11.31 -3.93 24.71
C THR A 185 11.73 -4.00 26.18
N ASN A 186 11.25 -3.06 26.99
CA ASN A 186 11.51 -3.04 28.44
C ASN A 186 10.69 -4.10 29.21
N GLU A 187 9.85 -4.88 28.53
CA GLU A 187 9.05 -5.94 29.11
C GLU A 187 9.63 -7.32 28.80
N ALA A 188 9.67 -8.19 29.81
CA ALA A 188 10.09 -9.57 29.62
C ALA A 188 9.14 -10.30 28.67
N ASN A 189 9.68 -11.10 27.74
CA ASN A 189 8.89 -11.81 26.75
C ASN A 189 9.41 -13.23 26.50
N PHE A 190 8.51 -14.12 26.10
CA PHE A 190 8.89 -15.52 25.87
C PHE A 190 9.91 -15.70 24.75
N ALA A 191 9.95 -14.85 23.73
CA ALA A 191 10.90 -15.01 22.63
C ALA A 191 12.36 -14.86 23.09
N GLN A 192 12.65 -13.84 23.92
CA GLN A 192 14.00 -13.56 24.40
C GLN A 192 14.30 -14.20 25.76
N ASP A 193 13.37 -14.12 26.70
CA ASP A 193 13.58 -14.46 28.11
C ASP A 193 13.05 -15.85 28.48
N GLY A 194 12.29 -16.50 27.58
CA GLY A 194 11.67 -17.81 27.83
C GLY A 194 12.66 -18.92 28.18
N GLN A 195 13.91 -18.81 27.73
CA GLN A 195 15.02 -19.73 28.04
C GLN A 195 15.39 -19.77 29.53
N VAL A 196 15.02 -18.72 30.30
CA VAL A 196 15.30 -18.67 31.75
C VAL A 196 14.41 -19.65 32.52
N VAL A 197 13.23 -19.97 31.99
CA VAL A 197 12.20 -20.75 32.68
C VAL A 197 11.82 -22.05 31.97
N ASN A 198 12.34 -22.31 30.77
CA ASN A 198 12.10 -23.52 29.99
C ASN A 198 13.42 -24.15 29.54
N ASP A 199 13.45 -25.48 29.37
CA ASP A 199 14.53 -26.12 28.62
C ASP A 199 14.46 -25.73 27.13
N THR A 200 15.59 -25.86 26.43
CA THR A 200 15.73 -25.44 25.03
C THR A 200 14.67 -26.06 24.10
N ARG A 201 14.36 -27.35 24.28
CA ARG A 201 13.43 -28.06 23.41
C ARG A 201 12.02 -27.55 23.63
N SER A 202 11.58 -27.48 24.88
CA SER A 202 10.27 -26.94 25.25
C SER A 202 10.10 -25.49 24.77
N HIS A 203 11.12 -24.65 24.93
CA HIS A 203 11.08 -23.25 24.50
C HIS A 203 10.92 -23.11 22.99
N VAL A 204 11.76 -23.81 22.21
CA VAL A 204 11.70 -23.73 20.73
C VAL A 204 10.39 -24.30 20.20
N THR A 205 9.93 -25.44 20.72
CA THR A 205 8.64 -26.03 20.33
C THR A 205 7.48 -25.08 20.62
N PHE A 206 7.45 -24.46 21.81
CA PHE A 206 6.44 -23.45 22.15
C PHE A 206 6.45 -22.27 21.16
N MET A 207 7.62 -21.73 20.83
CA MET A 207 7.72 -20.62 19.87
C MET A 207 7.27 -21.02 18.47
N ALA A 208 7.59 -22.23 18.00
CA ALA A 208 7.15 -22.74 16.71
C ALA A 208 5.62 -22.88 16.65
N HIS A 209 4.98 -23.40 17.71
CA HIS A 209 3.52 -23.47 17.80
C HIS A 209 2.87 -22.08 17.81
N LEU A 210 3.45 -21.10 18.52
CA LEU A 210 2.96 -19.72 18.50
C LEU A 210 3.02 -19.10 17.09
N LEU A 211 4.09 -19.36 16.33
CA LEU A 211 4.21 -18.89 14.95
C LEU A 211 3.17 -19.53 14.03
N LEU A 212 2.89 -20.82 14.20
CA LEU A 212 1.83 -21.51 13.47
C LEU A 212 0.45 -20.93 13.80
N LEU A 213 0.14 -20.73 15.09
CA LEU A 213 -1.11 -20.12 15.52
C LEU A 213 -1.29 -18.70 14.97
N LEU A 214 -0.22 -17.91 14.97
CA LEU A 214 -0.20 -16.57 14.38
C LEU A 214 -0.45 -16.62 12.87
N ALA A 215 0.18 -17.56 12.15
CA ALA A 215 -0.03 -17.73 10.72
C ALA A 215 -1.48 -18.16 10.43
N ILE A 216 -2.03 -19.10 11.19
CA ILE A 216 -3.45 -19.51 11.10
C ILE A 216 -4.36 -18.30 11.32
N TRP A 217 -4.12 -17.50 12.36
CA TRP A 217 -4.91 -16.28 12.64
C TRP A 217 -4.97 -15.33 11.45
N ILE A 218 -3.82 -15.04 10.85
CA ILE A 218 -3.72 -14.16 9.68
C ILE A 218 -4.46 -14.76 8.49
N THR A 219 -4.21 -16.04 8.19
CA THR A 219 -4.79 -16.70 7.00
C THR A 219 -6.30 -16.90 7.08
N ASN A 220 -6.87 -16.99 8.29
CA ASN A 220 -8.32 -17.06 8.48
C ASN A 220 -9.06 -15.77 8.08
N GLN A 221 -8.34 -14.66 7.87
CA GLN A 221 -8.92 -13.40 7.40
C GLN A 221 -8.97 -13.32 5.86
N LEU A 222 -8.35 -14.28 5.17
CA LEU A 222 -8.43 -14.35 3.71
C LEU A 222 -9.86 -14.74 3.27
N PRO A 223 -10.31 -14.27 2.09
CA PRO A 223 -11.60 -14.67 1.53
C PRO A 223 -11.77 -16.20 1.50
N PHE A 224 -12.91 -16.67 2.02
CA PHE A 224 -13.24 -18.10 2.12
C PHE A 224 -13.13 -18.84 0.77
N VAL A 225 -13.42 -18.16 -0.33
CA VAL A 225 -13.32 -18.71 -1.70
C VAL A 225 -11.92 -19.18 -2.07
N TYR A 226 -10.87 -18.66 -1.42
CA TYR A 226 -9.49 -19.09 -1.67
C TYR A 226 -9.19 -20.46 -1.10
N GLN A 227 -10.00 -20.97 -0.15
CA GLN A 227 -9.76 -22.24 0.54
C GLN A 227 -8.31 -22.38 1.04
N PHE A 228 -7.71 -21.27 1.47
CA PHE A 228 -6.32 -21.24 1.91
C PHE A 228 -6.18 -22.04 3.20
N ARG A 229 -5.22 -22.96 3.24
CA ARG A 229 -4.97 -23.83 4.41
C ARG A 229 -3.47 -23.95 4.65
N ILE A 230 -3.09 -23.93 5.92
CA ILE A 230 -1.74 -24.26 6.36
C ILE A 230 -1.72 -25.75 6.70
N ASP A 231 -0.77 -26.48 6.12
CA ASP A 231 -0.40 -27.81 6.59
C ASP A 231 0.50 -27.63 7.81
N SER A 232 -0.04 -27.91 9.00
CA SER A 232 0.65 -27.69 10.27
C SER A 232 1.95 -28.49 10.39
N ASP A 233 1.94 -29.75 9.99
CA ASP A 233 3.12 -30.63 10.08
C ASP A 233 4.21 -30.15 9.14
N ARG A 234 3.83 -29.81 7.90
CA ARG A 234 4.78 -29.26 6.93
C ARG A 234 5.31 -27.89 7.35
N PHE A 235 4.48 -27.04 7.94
CA PHE A 235 4.90 -25.75 8.48
C PHE A 235 5.93 -25.95 9.60
N LEU A 236 5.67 -26.83 10.56
CA LEU A 236 6.56 -27.10 11.68
C LEU A 236 7.85 -27.81 11.27
N SER A 237 7.81 -28.62 10.20
CA SER A 237 8.99 -29.29 9.63
C SER A 237 10.08 -28.31 9.14
N ALA A 238 9.72 -27.05 8.89
CA ALA A 238 10.67 -26.00 8.50
C ALA A 238 11.55 -25.52 9.67
N PHE A 239 11.19 -25.84 10.92
CA PHE A 239 11.90 -25.37 12.10
C PHE A 239 12.83 -26.46 12.66
N SER A 240 14.08 -26.08 12.88
CA SER A 240 15.06 -26.88 13.60
C SER A 240 15.89 -26.00 14.52
N PHE A 241 16.50 -26.57 15.55
CA PHE A 241 17.36 -25.88 16.49
C PHE A 241 18.59 -26.72 16.82
N GLN A 242 19.65 -26.06 17.26
CA GLN A 242 20.90 -26.71 17.61
C GLN A 242 20.80 -27.25 19.04
N VAL A 243 21.14 -28.53 19.22
CA VAL A 243 20.98 -29.26 20.50
C VAL A 243 22.28 -29.28 21.30
N ASP A 244 23.42 -29.13 20.63
CA ASP A 244 24.75 -29.19 21.24
C ASP A 244 25.70 -28.14 20.66
N ASN A 245 26.89 -28.00 21.25
CA ASN A 245 27.92 -27.09 20.74
C ASN A 245 28.64 -27.62 19.48
N GLN A 246 28.30 -28.83 19.01
CA GLN A 246 28.92 -29.48 17.85
C GLN A 246 28.14 -29.22 16.55
N GLY A 247 27.01 -28.53 16.63
CA GLY A 247 26.21 -28.13 15.48
C GLY A 247 25.14 -29.14 15.09
N GLN A 248 24.91 -30.19 15.89
CA GLN A 248 23.81 -31.11 15.65
C GLN A 248 22.48 -30.37 15.79
N ARG A 249 21.60 -30.56 14.81
CA ARG A 249 20.28 -29.93 14.77
C ARG A 249 19.19 -30.97 14.94
N GLU A 250 18.17 -30.61 15.70
CA GLU A 250 16.95 -31.38 15.85
C GLU A 250 15.77 -30.59 15.27
N ALA A 251 14.84 -31.29 14.63
CA ALA A 251 13.59 -30.71 14.16
C ALA A 251 12.59 -30.57 15.32
N VAL A 252 11.72 -29.56 15.26
CA VAL A 252 10.67 -29.35 16.28
C VAL A 252 9.70 -30.54 16.39
N GLY A 253 9.46 -31.22 15.26
CA GLY A 253 8.47 -32.30 15.16
C GLY A 253 7.06 -31.79 14.86
N PRO A 254 6.10 -32.70 14.61
CA PRO A 254 4.70 -32.36 14.39
C PRO A 254 4.03 -31.86 15.69
N TRP A 255 2.91 -31.15 15.54
CA TRP A 255 2.06 -30.73 16.66
C TRP A 255 0.85 -31.63 16.83
#